data_AF-A0A8X8B7Z4-F1
#
_entry.id   AF-A0A8X8B7Z4-F1
#
_cell.length_a   1.000
_cell.length_b   1.000
_cell.length_c   1.000
_cell.angle_alpha   90.00
_cell.angle_beta   90.00
_cell.angle_gamma   90.00
#
_symmetry.space_group_name_H-M   'P 1'
#
loop_
_entity.id
_entity.type
_entity.pdbx_description
1 polymer ?
#
loop_
_entity_poly.entity_id
_entity_poly.type
_entity_poly.pdbx_seq_one_letter_code
_entity_poly.pdbx_strand_id
1 'polypeptide(L)'
;MKHFLWQALTGCVATCSRLADRHCGSDRSCPRCGNGEESINHFLFLCPPALQTWALSDIPTIPGHFQSESLVENFDYLLLRAKKRGTPENVLARFPCIVWYIWKARNDKIFNGNDILPPDTVEHATREEEKWRVAQVLPITITKMPSGRILGDKFDSVWWWFCLRPG
;
A
#
# COMPACT_ATOMS: atom_id res chain seq x y z
N MET A 1 -4.44 5.80 2.60
CA MET A 1 -3.40 5.28 1.66
C MET A 1 -2.22 6.24 1.50
N LYS A 2 -2.41 7.50 1.07
CA LYS A 2 -1.29 8.46 0.91
C LYS A 2 -0.44 8.67 2.17
N HIS A 3 -1.10 8.85 3.32
CA HIS A 3 -0.40 8.98 4.61
C HIS A 3 0.48 7.76 4.90
N PHE A 4 -0.03 6.55 4.64
CA PHE A 4 0.75 5.33 4.82
C PHE A 4 1.96 5.26 3.88
N LEU A 5 1.81 5.60 2.60
CA LEU A 5 2.95 5.66 1.67
C LEU A 5 4.01 6.66 2.14
N TRP A 6 3.59 7.84 2.61
CA TRP A 6 4.51 8.80 3.21
C TRP A 6 5.22 8.20 4.42
N GLN A 7 4.48 7.57 5.34
CA GLN A 7 5.09 6.89 6.49
C GLN A 7 6.07 5.79 6.06
N ALA A 8 5.79 5.04 4.99
CA ALA A 8 6.70 4.00 4.51
C ALA A 8 7.99 4.61 3.95
N LEU A 9 7.89 5.67 3.15
CA LEU A 9 9.01 6.38 2.53
C LEU A 9 9.87 7.14 3.55
N THR A 10 9.26 7.75 4.57
CA THR A 10 9.99 8.46 5.62
C THR A 10 10.51 7.55 6.73
N GLY A 11 10.23 6.25 6.64
CA GLY A 11 10.54 5.34 7.73
C GLY A 11 9.85 5.81 9.02
N CYS A 12 8.53 5.92 9.00
CA CYS A 12 7.68 6.18 10.17
C CYS A 12 6.67 5.05 10.43
N VAL A 13 6.68 3.99 9.61
CA VAL A 13 5.91 2.77 9.90
C VAL A 13 6.57 2.01 11.06
N ALA A 14 5.73 1.55 11.99
CA ALA A 14 6.15 0.65 13.07
C ALA A 14 6.36 -0.75 12.50
N THR A 15 7.56 -1.30 12.73
CA THR A 15 7.93 -2.68 12.41
C THR A 15 8.51 -3.33 13.66
N CYS A 16 8.58 -4.66 13.71
CA CYS A 16 9.12 -5.37 14.88
C CYS A 16 10.55 -4.91 15.20
N SER A 17 11.44 -4.76 14.20
CA SER A 17 12.78 -4.18 14.39
C SER A 17 12.76 -2.84 15.11
N ARG A 18 11.90 -1.92 14.64
CA ARG A 18 11.84 -0.55 15.15
C ARG A 18 11.19 -0.43 16.51
N LEU A 19 10.24 -1.32 16.82
CA LEU A 19 9.68 -1.43 18.16
C LEU A 19 10.74 -1.97 19.12
N ALA A 20 11.53 -2.95 18.70
CA ALA A 20 12.65 -3.47 19.48
C ALA A 20 13.74 -2.41 19.72
N ASP A 21 14.11 -1.63 18.70
CA ASP A 21 15.07 -0.52 18.84
C ASP A 21 14.61 0.54 19.86
N ARG A 22 13.29 0.71 20.01
CA ARG A 22 12.67 1.67 20.95
C ARG A 22 12.34 1.04 22.31
N HIS A 23 12.72 -0.21 22.55
CA HIS A 23 12.37 -0.97 23.76
C HIS A 23 10.84 -1.09 23.98
N CYS A 24 10.05 -0.99 22.91
CA CYS A 24 8.59 -1.19 22.92
C CYS A 24 8.19 -2.62 22.53
N GLY A 25 9.16 -3.47 22.17
CA GLY A 25 8.98 -4.88 21.85
C GLY A 25 10.30 -5.63 22.04
N SER A 26 10.25 -6.95 22.09
CA SER A 26 11.43 -7.82 22.22
C SER A 26 11.69 -8.66 20.98
N ASP A 27 10.62 -9.09 20.30
CA ASP A 27 10.73 -9.86 19.07
C ASP A 27 10.94 -8.94 17.86
N ARG A 28 11.95 -9.27 17.05
CA ARG A 28 12.28 -8.59 15.79
C ARG A 28 11.77 -9.35 14.57
N SER A 29 11.27 -10.56 14.74
CA SER A 29 10.87 -11.44 13.66
C SER A 29 9.67 -10.89 12.88
N CYS A 30 9.59 -11.22 11.60
CA CYS A 30 8.41 -10.89 10.81
C CYS A 30 7.21 -11.77 11.23
N PRO A 31 6.09 -11.18 11.68
CA PRO A 31 4.91 -11.92 12.14
C PRO A 31 4.17 -12.64 11.01
N ARG A 32 4.45 -12.29 9.75
CA ARG A 32 3.82 -12.93 8.58
C ARG A 32 4.52 -14.21 8.14
N CYS A 33 5.85 -14.26 8.18
CA CYS A 33 6.60 -15.42 7.70
C CYS A 33 7.43 -16.13 8.78
N GLY A 34 7.55 -15.53 9.97
CA GLY A 34 8.36 -16.07 11.07
C GLY A 34 9.87 -16.08 10.81
N ASN A 35 10.33 -15.54 9.68
CA ASN A 35 11.73 -15.59 9.27
C ASN A 35 12.29 -14.20 8.94
N GLY A 36 13.51 -13.95 9.42
CA GLY A 36 14.22 -12.69 9.21
C GLY A 36 13.68 -11.53 10.06
N GLU A 37 14.46 -10.46 10.11
CA GLU A 37 14.13 -9.23 10.82
C GLU A 37 13.07 -8.42 10.06
N GLU A 38 12.02 -7.96 10.76
CA GLU A 38 10.96 -7.17 10.12
C GLU A 38 11.37 -5.71 9.95
N SER A 39 11.89 -5.40 8.76
CA SER A 39 12.01 -4.04 8.24
C SER A 39 10.81 -3.66 7.38
N ILE A 40 10.69 -2.37 7.03
CA ILE A 40 9.65 -1.90 6.09
C ILE A 40 9.83 -2.57 4.73
N ASN A 41 11.07 -2.70 4.27
CA ASN A 41 11.36 -3.39 3.02
C ASN A 41 11.00 -4.87 3.10
N HIS A 42 11.26 -5.50 4.25
CA HIS A 42 10.92 -6.90 4.43
C HIS A 42 9.42 -7.12 4.28
N PHE A 43 8.58 -6.52 5.12
CA PHE A 43 7.15 -6.83 5.09
C PHE A 43 6.47 -6.37 3.79
N LEU A 44 6.99 -5.34 3.10
CA LEU A 44 6.43 -4.87 1.83
C LEU A 44 6.93 -5.63 0.60
N PHE A 45 8.19 -6.04 0.56
CA PHE A 45 8.85 -6.45 -0.70
C PHE A 45 9.61 -7.77 -0.63
N LEU A 46 10.06 -8.22 0.54
CA LEU A 46 10.88 -9.45 0.67
C LEU A 46 10.15 -10.60 1.39
N CYS A 47 9.12 -10.30 2.16
CA CYS A 47 8.36 -11.29 2.90
C CYS A 47 7.66 -12.24 1.91
N PRO A 48 7.72 -13.58 2.09
CA PRO A 48 7.15 -14.52 1.13
C PRO A 48 5.66 -14.27 0.75
N PRO A 49 4.74 -13.97 1.69
CA PRO A 49 3.38 -13.58 1.34
C PRO A 49 3.29 -12.26 0.54
N ALA A 50 4.18 -11.30 0.80
CA ALA A 50 4.25 -10.06 0.03
C ALA A 50 4.76 -10.31 -1.39
N LEU A 51 5.81 -11.11 -1.56
CA LEU A 51 6.32 -11.53 -2.87
C LEU A 51 5.25 -12.25 -3.69
N GLN A 52 4.47 -13.13 -3.08
CA GLN A 52 3.33 -13.79 -3.73
C GLN A 52 2.26 -12.77 -4.14
N THR A 53 1.97 -11.78 -3.29
CA THR A 53 1.00 -10.71 -3.60
C THR A 53 1.46 -9.92 -4.83
N TRP A 54 2.75 -9.57 -4.92
CA TRP A 54 3.30 -8.88 -6.08
C TRP A 54 3.28 -9.73 -7.34
N ALA A 55 3.63 -11.01 -7.24
CA ALA A 55 3.61 -11.95 -8.38
C ALA A 55 2.18 -12.21 -8.92
N LEU A 56 1.17 -12.11 -8.05
CA LEU A 56 -0.25 -12.22 -8.42
C LEU A 56 -0.86 -10.90 -8.91
N SER A 57 -0.14 -9.79 -8.79
CA SER A 57 -0.59 -8.49 -9.28
C SER A 57 -0.26 -8.31 -10.76
N ASP A 58 -0.90 -7.33 -11.40
CA ASP A 58 -0.60 -6.95 -12.79
C ASP A 58 0.74 -6.17 -12.94
N ILE A 59 1.42 -5.85 -11.83
CA ILE A 59 2.67 -5.10 -11.86
C ILE A 59 3.83 -6.05 -12.20
N PRO A 60 4.64 -5.75 -13.23
CA PRO A 60 5.70 -6.65 -13.67
C PRO A 60 6.73 -6.93 -12.56
N THR A 61 6.85 -8.19 -12.14
CA THR A 61 7.82 -8.61 -11.13
C THR A 61 8.43 -9.95 -11.51
N ILE A 62 9.58 -10.28 -10.91
CA ILE A 62 10.22 -11.57 -11.09
C ILE A 62 9.69 -12.49 -9.98
N PRO A 63 9.20 -13.71 -10.29
CA PRO A 63 8.76 -14.64 -9.26
C PRO A 63 9.85 -14.87 -8.21
N GLY A 64 9.49 -14.69 -6.93
CA GLY A 64 10.41 -14.86 -5.80
C GLY A 64 11.34 -13.67 -5.53
N HIS A 65 11.33 -12.61 -6.34
CA HIS A 65 12.13 -11.42 -6.09
C HIS A 65 11.46 -10.14 -6.58
N PHE A 66 11.25 -9.18 -5.68
CA PHE A 66 10.77 -7.86 -6.08
C PHE A 66 11.95 -6.94 -6.38
N GLN A 67 12.22 -6.67 -7.66
CA GLN A 67 13.11 -5.65 -8.26
C GLN A 67 14.49 -5.37 -7.61
N SER A 68 14.56 -5.03 -6.32
CA SER A 68 15.77 -4.76 -5.52
C SER A 68 15.58 -5.15 -4.03
N GLU A 69 16.69 -5.28 -3.31
CA GLU A 69 16.71 -5.41 -1.84
C GLU A 69 16.63 -4.04 -1.11
N SER A 70 16.59 -2.93 -1.85
CA SER A 70 16.47 -1.57 -1.29
C SER A 70 15.03 -1.05 -1.32
N LEU A 71 14.56 -0.57 -0.17
CA LEU A 71 13.24 0.06 -0.03
C LEU A 71 13.06 1.21 -1.03
N VAL A 72 14.08 2.05 -1.16
CA VAL A 72 14.05 3.24 -2.00
C VAL A 72 14.01 2.85 -3.47
N GLU A 73 14.80 1.86 -3.87
CA GLU A 73 14.80 1.38 -5.27
C GLU A 73 13.50 0.69 -5.66
N ASN A 74 12.87 -0.01 -4.71
CA ASN A 74 11.56 -0.64 -4.92
C ASN A 74 10.46 0.40 -5.12
N PHE A 75 10.46 1.48 -4.32
CA PHE A 75 9.54 2.60 -4.55
C PHE A 75 9.85 3.39 -5.82
N ASP A 76 11.13 3.64 -6.14
CA ASP A 76 11.54 4.26 -7.41
C ASP A 76 11.07 3.44 -8.62
N TYR A 77 11.11 2.11 -8.50
CA TYR A 77 10.56 1.24 -9.53
C TYR A 77 9.05 1.48 -9.74
N LEU A 78 8.28 1.43 -8.65
CA LEU A 78 6.82 1.59 -8.69
C LEU A 78 6.38 2.97 -9.16
N LEU A 79 7.13 4.02 -8.78
CA LEU A 79 6.80 5.41 -9.08
C LEU A 79 7.24 5.84 -10.49
N LEU A 80 8.40 5.36 -10.95
CA LEU A 80 9.07 5.91 -12.12
C LEU A 80 9.52 4.86 -13.14
N ARG A 81 10.31 3.86 -12.72
CA ARG A 81 10.96 2.95 -13.69
C ARG A 81 9.98 2.03 -14.41
N ALA A 82 8.95 1.54 -13.73
CA ALA A 82 7.95 0.67 -14.34
C ALA A 82 7.20 1.37 -15.49
N LYS A 83 6.84 2.65 -15.30
CA LYS A 83 6.24 3.50 -16.34
C LYS A 83 7.20 3.71 -17.51
N LYS A 84 8.47 4.03 -17.23
CA LYS A 84 9.50 4.18 -18.28
C LYS A 84 9.74 2.89 -19.09
N ARG A 85 9.49 1.73 -18.48
CA ARG A 85 9.55 0.41 -19.12
C ARG A 85 8.26 0.02 -19.86
N GLY A 86 7.27 0.91 -19.95
CA GLY A 86 6.02 0.69 -20.70
C GLY A 86 4.87 0.08 -19.91
N THR A 87 4.96 0.01 -18.58
CA THR A 87 3.83 -0.47 -17.76
C THR A 87 2.69 0.56 -17.81
N PRO A 88 1.44 0.16 -18.12
CA PRO A 88 0.31 1.07 -18.19
C PRO A 88 0.04 1.81 -16.87
N GLU A 89 -0.34 3.09 -16.93
CA GLU A 89 -0.59 3.89 -15.72
C GLU A 89 -1.73 3.35 -14.86
N ASN A 90 -2.78 2.79 -15.48
CA ASN A 90 -3.90 2.18 -14.77
C ASN A 90 -3.49 0.92 -13.98
N VAL A 91 -2.45 0.21 -14.45
CA VAL A 91 -1.87 -0.91 -13.71
C VAL A 91 -1.06 -0.39 -12.51
N LEU A 92 -0.23 0.63 -12.74
CA LEU A 92 0.58 1.24 -11.68
C LEU A 92 -0.28 1.95 -10.63
N ALA A 93 -1.46 2.46 -10.99
CA ALA A 93 -2.40 3.08 -10.06
C ALA A 93 -2.81 2.17 -8.89
N ARG A 94 -2.63 0.85 -9.01
CA ARG A 94 -2.94 -0.15 -7.97
C ARG A 94 -1.88 -0.32 -6.90
N PHE A 95 -0.61 0.01 -7.17
CA PHE A 95 0.47 -0.24 -6.20
C PHE A 95 0.22 0.40 -4.82
N PRO A 96 -0.36 1.62 -4.69
CA PRO A 96 -0.68 2.20 -3.39
C PRO A 96 -1.66 1.35 -2.58
N CYS A 97 -2.66 0.77 -3.25
CA CYS A 97 -3.60 -0.16 -2.64
C CYS A 97 -2.90 -1.45 -2.22
N ILE A 98 -2.06 -2.03 -3.08
CA ILE A 98 -1.32 -3.27 -2.78
C ILE A 98 -0.46 -3.08 -1.53
N VAL A 99 0.38 -2.04 -1.49
CA VAL A 99 1.25 -1.71 -0.34
C VAL A 99 0.44 -1.50 0.94
N TRP A 100 -0.71 -0.84 0.84
CA TRP A 100 -1.63 -0.65 1.97
C TRP A 100 -2.25 -1.97 2.47
N TYR A 101 -2.70 -2.84 1.57
CA TYR A 101 -3.34 -4.10 1.93
C TYR A 101 -2.34 -5.15 2.42
N ILE A 102 -1.10 -5.16 1.94
CA ILE A 102 -0.01 -5.94 2.53
C ILE A 102 0.20 -5.54 4.00
N TRP A 103 0.25 -4.24 4.29
CA TRP A 103 0.35 -3.74 5.66
C TRP A 103 -0.88 -4.09 6.50
N LYS A 104 -2.09 -4.01 5.94
CA LYS A 104 -3.31 -4.44 6.66
C LYS A 104 -3.29 -5.93 6.97
N ALA A 105 -2.92 -6.79 6.04
CA ALA A 105 -2.76 -8.23 6.27
C ALA A 105 -1.71 -8.51 7.36
N ARG A 106 -0.59 -7.77 7.36
CA ARG A 106 0.43 -7.79 8.43
C ARG A 106 -0.16 -7.44 9.79
N ASN A 107 -0.93 -6.37 9.89
CA ASN A 107 -1.52 -5.96 11.16
C ASN A 107 -2.64 -6.89 11.62
N ASP A 108 -3.45 -7.40 10.70
CA ASP A 108 -4.52 -8.35 11.02
C ASP A 108 -3.94 -9.64 11.63
N LYS A 109 -2.80 -10.10 11.12
CA LYS A 109 -2.05 -11.21 11.73
C LYS A 109 -1.64 -10.94 13.18
N ILE A 110 -1.21 -9.73 13.48
CA ILE A 110 -0.69 -9.37 14.82
C ILE A 110 -1.79 -9.16 15.83
N PHE A 111 -2.83 -8.42 15.44
CA PHE A 111 -3.89 -8.03 16.37
C PHE A 111 -4.99 -9.09 16.48
N ASN A 112 -5.23 -9.83 15.39
CA ASN A 112 -6.35 -10.78 15.30
C ASN A 112 -5.89 -12.23 15.04
N GLY A 113 -4.60 -12.48 14.81
CA GLY A 113 -4.07 -13.83 14.53
C GLY A 113 -4.35 -14.36 13.13
N ASN A 114 -5.08 -13.61 12.32
CA ASN A 114 -5.58 -14.03 11.01
C ASN A 114 -4.50 -14.05 9.92
N ASP A 115 -4.54 -15.07 9.06
CA ASP A 115 -3.68 -15.17 7.89
C ASP A 115 -4.44 -14.82 6.61
N ILE A 116 -4.42 -13.53 6.23
CA ILE A 116 -4.95 -13.09 4.94
C ILE A 116 -4.05 -13.62 3.82
N LEU A 117 -4.63 -14.33 2.85
CA LEU A 117 -3.87 -14.93 1.76
C LEU A 117 -3.46 -13.87 0.73
N PRO A 118 -2.36 -14.09 0.00
CA PRO A 118 -1.92 -13.17 -1.05
C PRO A 118 -2.98 -12.91 -2.15
N PRO A 119 -3.74 -13.90 -2.65
CA PRO A 119 -4.83 -13.64 -3.60
C PRO A 119 -5.91 -12.69 -3.04
N ASP A 120 -6.31 -12.87 -1.78
CA ASP A 120 -7.30 -12.01 -1.12
C ASP A 120 -6.77 -10.58 -0.97
N THR A 121 -5.47 -10.45 -0.67
CA THR A 121 -4.78 -9.15 -0.60
C THR A 121 -4.84 -8.43 -1.94
N VAL A 122 -4.58 -9.13 -3.05
CA VAL A 122 -4.71 -8.58 -4.42
C VAL A 122 -6.16 -8.23 -4.75
N GLU A 123 -7.12 -9.08 -4.42
CA GLU A 123 -8.54 -8.82 -4.67
C GLU A 123 -9.00 -7.56 -3.92
N HIS A 124 -8.66 -7.45 -2.63
CA HIS A 124 -9.00 -6.28 -1.84
C HIS A 124 -8.35 -5.00 -2.37
N ALA A 125 -7.09 -5.06 -2.77
CA ALA A 125 -6.40 -3.92 -3.36
C ALA A 125 -7.05 -3.49 -4.69
N THR A 126 -7.39 -4.45 -5.55
CA THR A 126 -8.04 -4.22 -6.85
C THR A 126 -9.42 -3.60 -6.66
N ARG A 127 -10.24 -4.13 -5.75
CA ARG A 127 -11.57 -3.59 -5.44
C ARG A 127 -11.49 -2.18 -4.87
N GLU A 128 -10.50 -1.89 -4.04
CA GLU A 128 -10.32 -0.55 -3.47
C GLU A 128 -9.87 0.46 -4.54
N GLU A 129 -8.93 0.09 -5.41
CA GLU A 129 -8.52 0.93 -6.53
C GLU A 129 -9.69 1.22 -7.46
N GLU A 130 -10.48 0.20 -7.82
CA GLU A 130 -11.66 0.36 -8.66
C GLU A 130 -12.69 1.31 -8.06
N LYS A 131 -13.03 1.15 -6.77
CA LYS A 131 -13.92 2.08 -6.06
C LYS A 131 -13.40 3.50 -6.12
N TRP A 132 -12.09 3.68 -5.89
CA TRP A 132 -11.46 4.99 -5.91
C TRP A 132 -11.51 5.61 -7.30
N ARG A 133 -11.20 4.82 -8.34
CA ARG A 133 -11.25 5.20 -9.75
C ARG A 133 -12.65 5.63 -10.17
N VAL A 134 -13.68 4.84 -9.85
CA VAL A 134 -15.08 5.17 -10.14
C VAL A 134 -15.49 6.47 -9.43
N ALA A 135 -15.11 6.65 -8.16
CA ALA A 135 -15.41 7.86 -7.42
C ALA A 135 -14.78 9.14 -7.99
N GLN A 136 -13.66 9.03 -8.74
CA GLN A 136 -13.06 10.18 -9.45
C GLN A 136 -13.76 10.52 -10.77
N VAL A 137 -14.41 9.54 -11.41
CA VAL A 137 -15.10 9.72 -12.70
C VAL A 137 -16.52 10.24 -12.50
N LEU A 138 -17.14 9.97 -11.35
CA LEU A 138 -18.46 10.49 -11.03
C LEU A 138 -18.43 12.03 -10.95
N PRO A 139 -19.11 12.75 -11.87
CA PRO A 139 -19.26 14.19 -11.73
C PRO A 139 -20.00 14.48 -10.41
N ILE A 140 -19.63 15.56 -9.75
CA ILE A 140 -20.31 16.10 -8.57
C ILE A 140 -21.71 16.57 -9.00
N THR A 141 -22.65 15.66 -9.25
CA THR A 141 -24.00 16.03 -9.73
C THR A 141 -25.16 15.37 -9.00
N ILE A 142 -24.93 14.59 -7.93
CA ILE A 142 -26.05 14.11 -7.10
C ILE A 142 -25.69 14.14 -5.61
N THR A 143 -25.64 15.34 -5.02
CA THR A 143 -26.15 15.60 -3.65
C THR A 143 -26.53 17.08 -3.52
N LYS A 144 -27.45 17.58 -4.35
CA LYS A 144 -28.40 18.60 -3.87
C LYS A 144 -29.71 17.87 -3.61
N MET A 145 -29.83 17.27 -2.43
CA MET A 145 -31.17 17.03 -1.86
C MET A 145 -31.60 18.29 -1.11
N PRO A 146 -32.85 18.75 -1.28
CA PRO A 146 -33.36 19.93 -0.59
C PRO A 146 -33.70 19.54 0.85
N SER A 147 -32.77 19.77 1.78
CA SER A 147 -33.01 20.23 3.16
C SER A 147 -31.79 20.01 4.04
N GLY A 148 -31.05 21.09 4.29
CA GLY A 148 -30.57 21.49 5.62
C GLY A 148 -29.92 20.50 6.59
N ARG A 149 -29.30 19.40 6.16
CA ARG A 149 -28.43 18.58 7.04
C ARG A 149 -27.05 18.43 6.42
N ILE A 150 -26.07 19.01 7.12
CA ILE A 150 -24.65 18.84 6.83
C ILE A 150 -24.29 17.41 7.21
N LEU A 151 -24.14 16.53 6.23
CA LEU A 151 -23.38 15.30 6.44
C LEU A 151 -21.91 15.67 6.27
N GLY A 152 -21.23 15.90 7.39
CA GLY A 152 -19.77 15.88 7.41
C GLY A 152 -19.35 14.49 6.94
N ASP A 153 -18.72 14.43 5.77
CA ASP A 153 -17.88 13.34 5.24
C ASP A 153 -17.91 13.37 3.71
N LYS A 154 -17.33 14.43 3.10
CA LYS A 154 -16.94 14.41 1.67
C LYS A 154 -16.15 15.64 1.21
N PHE A 155 -15.28 16.21 2.03
CA PHE A 155 -14.39 17.27 1.54
C PHE A 155 -13.06 17.16 2.26
N ASP A 156 -12.09 16.46 1.66
CA ASP A 156 -10.65 16.60 1.99
C ASP A 156 -9.72 15.84 1.02
N SER A 157 -10.25 15.03 0.09
CA SER A 157 -9.43 14.17 -0.79
C SER A 157 -9.10 14.75 -2.17
N VAL A 158 -9.73 15.86 -2.59
CA VAL A 158 -9.60 16.41 -3.96
C VAL A 158 -8.59 17.58 -4.05
N TRP A 159 -8.44 18.39 -3.00
CA TRP A 159 -7.60 19.60 -3.05
C TRP A 159 -6.09 19.33 -2.94
N TRP A 160 -5.67 18.23 -2.30
CA TRP A 160 -4.26 17.90 -2.08
C TRP A 160 -3.51 17.38 -3.33
N TRP A 161 -4.18 17.15 -4.46
CA TRP A 161 -3.54 16.66 -5.69
C TRP A 161 -2.84 17.76 -6.51
N PHE A 162 -3.12 19.05 -6.24
CA PHE A 162 -2.44 20.15 -6.92
C PHE A 162 -1.00 20.40 -6.44
N CYS A 163 -0.61 19.92 -5.25
CA CYS A 163 0.68 20.26 -4.63
C CYS A 163 1.88 19.36 -5.01
N LEU A 164 1.72 18.38 -5.90
CA LEU A 164 2.80 17.47 -6.30
C LEU A 164 3.07 17.40 -7.82
N ARG A 165 2.54 18.33 -8.61
CA ARG A 165 3.18 18.63 -9.90
C ARG A 165 4.41 19.49 -9.61
N PRO A 166 5.63 19.11 -10.04
CA PRO A 166 6.66 20.10 -10.27
C PRO A 166 6.10 21.08 -11.31
N GLY A 167 6.24 22.39 -11.05
CA GLY A 167 5.97 23.41 -12.06
C GLY A 167 6.87 23.26 -13.29
#